data_AF-A0A7X4GK71-F1
#
_entry.id   AF-A0A7X4GK71-F1
#
_cell.length_a   1.000
_cell.length_b   1.000
_cell.length_c   1.000
_cell.angle_alpha   90.00
_cell.angle_beta   90.00
_cell.angle_gamma   90.00
#
_symmetry.space_group_name_H-M   'P 1'
#
loop_
_entity.id
_entity.type
_entity.pdbx_description
1 polymer ?
#
loop_
_entity_poly.entity_id
_entity_poly.type
_entity_poly.pdbx_seq_one_letter_code
_entity_poly.pdbx_strand_id
1 'polypeptide(L)' 'MAKSLDAEMAAIEAEERKLVERRKAHQQKVREAAIGTVEKAGLFKLPHDRLERIMKAVKTLGLDEVEKRLQASA' A
#
# COMPACT_ATOMS: atom_id res chain seq x y z
N MET A 1 -24.59 -29.81 -25.36
CA MET A 1 -24.98 -28.85 -24.30
C MET A 1 -24.04 -28.90 -23.10
N ALA A 2 -23.78 -30.06 -22.48
CA ALA A 2 -22.81 -30.17 -21.36
C ALA A 2 -21.43 -29.53 -21.63
N LYS A 3 -20.80 -29.82 -22.78
CA LYS A 3 -19.50 -29.21 -23.17
C LYS A 3 -19.48 -27.68 -23.25
N SER A 4 -20.64 -27.03 -23.43
CA SER A 4 -20.73 -25.55 -23.50
C SER A 4 -20.78 -24.94 -22.10
N LEU A 5 -21.43 -25.61 -21.15
CA LEU A 5 -21.53 -25.14 -19.76
C LEU A 5 -20.22 -25.36 -19.01
N ASP A 6 -19.53 -26.49 -19.26
CA ASP A 6 -18.20 -26.73 -18.70
C ASP A 6 -17.16 -25.72 -19.22
N ALA A 7 -17.26 -25.36 -20.50
CA ALA A 7 -16.40 -24.33 -21.10
C ALA A 7 -16.68 -22.93 -20.53
N GLU A 8 -17.95 -22.62 -20.25
CA GLU A 8 -18.36 -21.36 -19.62
C GLU A 8 -17.81 -21.27 -18.18
N MET A 9 -17.94 -22.33 -17.38
CA MET A 9 -17.36 -22.38 -16.04
C MET A 9 -15.83 -22.24 -16.06
N ALA A 10 -15.14 -22.90 -17.00
CA ALA A 10 -13.69 -22.78 -17.13
C ALA A 10 -13.25 -21.35 -17.52
N ALA A 11 -14.04 -20.66 -18.35
CA ALA A 11 -13.78 -19.26 -18.70
C ALA A 11 -13.95 -18.34 -17.49
N ILE A 12 -15.00 -18.52 -16.70
CA ILE A 12 -15.25 -17.78 -15.46
C ILE A 12 -14.09 -17.98 -14.48
N GLU A 13 -13.68 -19.23 -14.23
CA GLU A 13 -12.55 -19.51 -13.33
C GLU A 13 -11.25 -18.86 -13.81
N ALA A 14 -10.99 -18.86 -15.12
CA ALA A 14 -9.81 -18.21 -15.69
C ALA A 14 -9.86 -16.68 -15.52
N GLU A 15 -11.04 -16.07 -15.66
CA GLU A 15 -11.24 -14.65 -15.42
C GLU A 15 -11.10 -14.29 -13.94
N GLU A 16 -11.63 -15.11 -13.03
CA GLU A 16 -11.47 -14.93 -11.58
C GLU A 16 -10.00 -14.96 -11.18
N ARG A 17 -9.22 -15.91 -11.70
CA ARG A 17 -7.76 -15.97 -11.47
C ARG A 17 -7.06 -14.71 -11.98
N LYS A 18 -7.40 -14.24 -13.19
CA LYS A 18 -6.86 -12.98 -13.73
C LYS A 18 -7.23 -11.79 -12.87
N LEU A 19 -8.45 -11.75 -12.34
CA LEU A 19 -8.93 -10.67 -11.49
C LEU A 19 -8.17 -10.64 -10.16
N VAL A 20 -7.93 -11.80 -9.54
CA VAL A 20 -7.12 -11.92 -8.32
C VAL A 20 -5.71 -11.38 -8.54
N GLU A 21 -5.04 -11.79 -9.62
CA GLU A 21 -3.69 -11.31 -9.93
C GLU A 21 -3.67 -9.80 -10.20
N ARG A 22 -4.67 -9.27 -10.92
CA ARG A 22 -4.79 -7.81 -11.13
C ARG A 22 -5.00 -7.05 -9.83
N ARG A 23 -5.80 -7.57 -8.90
CA ARG A 23 -5.99 -6.96 -7.57
C ARG A 23 -4.68 -6.93 -6.78
N LYS A 24 -3.93 -8.03 -6.79
CA LYS A 24 -2.61 -8.10 -6.14
C LYS A 24 -1.63 -7.09 -6.74
N ALA A 25 -1.55 -7.02 -8.07
CA ALA A 25 -0.71 -6.05 -8.76
C ALA A 25 -1.11 -4.60 -8.44
N HIS A 26 -2.41 -4.31 -8.33
CA HIS A 26 -2.89 -2.99 -7.94
C HIS A 26 -2.48 -2.63 -6.51
N GLN A 27 -2.67 -3.54 -5.55
CA GLN A 27 -2.24 -3.33 -4.16
C GLN A 27 -0.73 -3.06 -4.06
N GLN A 28 0.07 -3.78 -4.85
CA GLN A 28 1.50 -3.52 -4.93
C GLN A 28 1.81 -2.12 -5.45
N LYS A 29 1.15 -1.67 -6.52
CA LYS A 29 1.30 -0.30 -7.05
C LYS A 29 0.91 0.77 -6.03
N VAL A 30 -0.16 0.57 -5.26
CA VAL A 30 -0.56 1.50 -4.19
C VAL A 30 0.52 1.58 -3.12
N ARG A 31 1.08 0.42 -2.72
CA ARG A 31 2.18 0.38 -1.75
C ARG A 31 3.43 1.09 -2.26
N GLU A 32 3.81 0.85 -3.51
CA GLU A 32 4.96 1.51 -4.15
C GLU A 32 4.76 3.03 -4.26
N ALA A 33 3.55 3.49 -4.59
CA ALA A 33 3.23 4.92 -4.62
C ALA A 33 3.34 5.56 -3.22
N ALA A 34 2.86 4.88 -2.16
CA ALA A 34 3.00 5.35 -0.79
C ALA A 34 4.47 5.44 -0.34
N ILE A 35 5.28 4.43 -0.68
CA ILE A 35 6.72 4.44 -0.44
C ILE A 35 7.37 5.63 -1.16
N GLY A 36 7.01 5.87 -2.43
CA GLY A 36 7.53 6.99 -3.20
C GLY A 36 7.23 8.36 -2.58
N THR A 37 6.07 8.54 -1.94
CA THR A 37 5.74 9.77 -1.19
C THR A 37 6.66 9.94 0.03
N VAL A 38 6.89 8.86 0.79
CA VAL A 38 7.80 8.86 1.96
C VAL A 38 9.24 9.16 1.54
N GLU A 39 9.69 8.59 0.42
CA GLU A 39 11.03 8.83 -0.13
C GLU A 39 11.20 10.28 -0.60
N LYS A 40 10.21 10.84 -1.31
CA LYS A 40 10.20 12.26 -1.72
C LYS A 40 10.23 13.23 -0.54
N ALA A 41 9.58 12.87 0.57
CA ALA A 41 9.67 13.62 1.83
C ALA A 41 11.07 13.55 2.48
N GLY A 42 12.00 12.76 1.94
CA GLY A 42 13.39 12.68 2.37
C GLY A 42 13.64 11.74 3.56
N LEU A 43 12.62 11.00 4.03
CA LEU A 43 12.75 10.12 5.20
C LEU A 43 13.76 8.99 4.98
N PHE A 44 13.94 8.52 3.76
CA PHE A 44 14.93 7.48 3.42
C PHE A 44 16.37 8.01 3.36
N LYS A 45 16.57 9.33 3.38
CA LYS A 45 17.91 9.95 3.42
C LYS A 45 18.44 10.12 4.85
N LEU A 46 17.62 9.83 5.86
CA LEU A 46 18.00 9.94 7.26
C LEU A 46 18.90 8.77 7.68
N PRO A 47 19.86 8.98 8.59
CA PRO A 47 20.50 7.89 9.32
C PRO A 47 19.44 6.99 9.98
N HIS A 48 19.68 5.68 9.96
CA HIS A 48 18.69 4.69 10.40
C HIS A 48 18.24 4.89 11.85
N ASP A 49 19.17 5.20 12.76
CA ASP A 49 18.90 5.48 14.18
C ASP A 49 17.98 6.70 14.37
N ARG A 50 18.14 7.73 13.52
CA ARG A 50 17.31 8.92 13.55
C ARG A 50 15.92 8.61 13.03
N LEU A 51 15.81 7.87 11.92
CA LEU A 51 14.53 7.44 11.38
C LEU A 51 13.76 6.59 12.41
N GLU A 52 14.41 5.62 13.03
CA GLU A 52 13.80 4.74 14.03
C GLU A 52 13.26 5.53 15.23
N ARG A 53 14.05 6.48 15.75
CA ARG A 53 13.61 7.36 16.85
C ARG A 53 12.39 8.20 16.47
N ILE A 54 12.36 8.77 15.26
CA ILE A 54 11.21 9.55 14.78
C ILE A 54 9.99 8.64 14.63
N MET A 55 10.12 7.48 14.00
CA MET A 55 9.00 6.54 13.83
C MET A 55 8.48 6.02 15.18
N LYS A 56 9.36 5.81 16.16
CA LYS A 56 8.96 5.47 17.53
C LYS A 56 8.18 6.60 18.18
N ALA A 57 8.61 7.86 18.02
CA ALA A 57 7.86 9.02 18.52
C ALA A 57 6.49 9.17 17.85
N VAL A 58 6.40 8.97 16.53
CA VAL A 58 5.13 8.95 15.79
C VAL A 58 4.20 7.86 16.32
N LYS A 59 4.72 6.64 16.54
CA LYS A 59 3.95 5.53 17.12
C LYS A 59 3.44 5.84 18.53
N THR A 60 4.26 6.47 19.37
CA THR A 60 3.89 6.82 20.75
C THR A 60 2.83 7.93 20.79
N LEU A 61 2.92 8.91 19.89
CA LEU A 61 1.99 10.04 19.85
C LEU A 61 0.66 9.69 19.16
N GLY A 62 0.68 8.79 18.18
CA GLY A 62 -0.45 8.53 17.29
C GLY A 62 -0.49 9.50 16.10
N LEU A 63 -1.03 9.02 14.97
CA LEU A 63 -1.02 9.80 13.71
C LEU A 63 -1.84 11.08 13.81
N ASP A 64 -3.03 11.03 14.40
CA ASP A 64 -3.90 12.21 14.53
C ASP A 64 -3.22 13.37 15.26
N GLU A 65 -2.52 13.07 16.36
CA GLU A 65 -1.79 14.07 17.14
C GLU A 65 -0.55 14.57 16.40
N VAL A 66 0.14 13.69 15.66
CA VAL A 66 1.27 14.09 14.80
C VAL A 66 0.79 15.03 13.70
N GLU A 67 -0.31 14.71 13.01
CA GLU A 67 -0.90 15.55 11.97
C GLU A 67 -1.29 16.92 12.52
N LYS A 68 -1.96 16.97 13.67
CA LYS A 68 -2.32 18.21 14.36
C LYS A 68 -1.10 19.11 14.65
N ARG A 69 0.00 18.53 15.14
CA ARG A 69 1.24 19.29 15.44
C ARG A 69 1.93 19.80 14.18
N LEU A 70 1.95 19.00 13.12
CA LEU A 70 2.53 19.39 11.84
C LEU A 70 1.72 20.51 11.18
N GLN A 71 0.39 20.43 11.21
CA GLN A 71 -0.49 21.49 10.70
C GLN A 71 -0.37 22.80 11.48
N ALA A 72 -0.19 22.73 12.80
CA ALA A 72 0.05 23.92 13.62
C ALA A 72 1.40 24.60 13.33
N SER A 73 2.31 23.91 12.66
CA SER A 73 3.67 24.37 12.34
C SER A 73 3.86 24.70 10.85
N ALA A 74 2.81 24.55 10.03
CA ALA A 74 2.78 24.85 8.61
C ALA A 74 2.15 26.23 8.34
#